data_AF-A0A5B7C1Y0-F1
#
_entry.id   AF-A0A5B7C1Y0-F1
#
_cell.length_a   1.000
_cell.length_b   1.000
_cell.length_c   1.000
_cell.angle_alpha   90.00
_cell.angle_beta   90.00
_cell.angle_gamma   90.00
#
_symmetry.space_group_name_H-M   'P 1'
#
loop_
_entity.id
_entity.type
_entity.pdbx_description
1 polymer ?
#
loop_
_entity_poly.entity_id
_entity_poly.type
_entity_poly.pdbx_seq_one_letter_code
_entity_poly.pdbx_strand_id
1 'polypeptide(L)'
;SALALYHLSLVQSNRSKLVKLGSVQMFLGMVRSGHPTGRGLLVLCNLAACVEGREAMLDAGAVECFVGMLRRDELDSESTLESCVVALYGLSRGGLRFKGLAAEAGAEEVLQKVKKVGSERAKEKARRILKMLKGRDEEELIGTRGR
;
A
#
# COMPACT_ATOMS: atom_id res chain seq x y z
N SER A 1 22.25 -1.45 -7.43
CA SER A 1 21.91 -1.48 -6.00
C SER A 1 20.52 -0.89 -5.76
N ALA A 2 19.84 -1.24 -4.66
CA ALA A 2 18.51 -0.70 -4.34
C ALA A 2 18.50 0.83 -4.14
N LEU A 3 19.61 1.41 -3.70
CA LEU A 3 19.78 2.86 -3.56
C LEU A 3 19.67 3.60 -4.91
N ALA A 4 20.32 3.08 -5.96
CA ALA A 4 20.25 3.68 -7.30
C ALA A 4 18.82 3.63 -7.86
N LEU A 5 18.13 2.49 -7.71
CA LEU A 5 16.73 2.35 -8.11
C LEU A 5 15.81 3.28 -7.33
N TYR A 6 16.08 3.49 -6.03
CA TYR A 6 15.39 4.50 -5.23
C TYR A 6 15.54 5.90 -5.82
N HIS A 7 16.77 6.35 -6.12
CA HIS A 7 16.98 7.67 -6.73
C HIS A 7 16.29 7.82 -8.08
N LEU A 8 16.36 6.78 -8.94
CA LEU A 8 15.65 6.79 -10.22
C LEU A 8 14.14 6.90 -10.03
N SER A 9 13.56 6.21 -9.05
CA SER A 9 12.12 6.21 -8.78
C SER A 9 11.57 7.55 -8.28
N LEU A 10 12.41 8.45 -7.75
CA LEU A 10 11.99 9.79 -7.34
C LEU A 10 11.47 10.61 -8.53
N VAL A 11 12.07 10.42 -9.70
CA VAL A 11 11.67 11.07 -10.96
C VAL A 11 10.43 10.37 -11.52
N GLN A 12 9.33 11.10 -11.68
CA GLN A 12 8.04 10.53 -12.10
C GLN A 12 8.12 9.78 -13.44
N SER A 13 8.81 10.35 -14.44
CA SER A 13 8.95 9.76 -15.78
C SER A 13 9.76 8.45 -15.79
N ASN A 14 10.53 8.16 -14.74
CA ASN A 14 11.26 6.90 -14.59
C ASN A 14 10.40 5.80 -13.98
N ARG A 15 9.32 6.12 -13.26
CA ARG A 15 8.51 5.14 -12.54
C ARG A 15 7.88 4.13 -13.49
N SER A 16 7.25 4.60 -14.57
CA SER A 16 6.65 3.70 -15.57
C SER A 16 7.71 2.83 -16.28
N LYS A 17 8.95 3.32 -16.45
CA LYS A 17 10.07 2.51 -16.98
C LYS A 17 10.48 1.42 -15.99
N LEU A 18 10.61 1.76 -14.71
CA LEU A 18 10.94 0.81 -13.65
C LEU A 18 9.88 -0.31 -13.52
N VAL A 19 8.61 0.03 -13.67
CA VAL A 19 7.50 -0.94 -13.68
C VAL A 19 7.68 -1.93 -14.83
N LYS A 20 7.91 -1.43 -16.06
CA LYS A 20 8.15 -2.26 -17.26
C LYS A 20 9.38 -3.17 -17.12
N LEU A 21 10.39 -2.73 -16.38
CA LEU A 21 11.58 -3.52 -16.06
C LEU A 21 11.38 -4.52 -14.91
N GLY A 22 10.14 -4.72 -14.43
CA GLY A 22 9.83 -5.73 -13.42
C GLY A 22 10.14 -5.33 -11.98
N SER A 23 10.38 -4.04 -11.71
CA SER A 23 10.77 -3.57 -10.36
C SER A 23 9.73 -3.92 -9.31
N VAL A 24 8.43 -3.87 -9.65
CA VAL A 24 7.34 -4.25 -8.72
C VAL A 24 7.52 -5.68 -8.23
N GLN A 25 7.69 -6.64 -9.15
CA GLN A 25 7.81 -8.05 -8.80
C GLN A 25 9.10 -8.33 -8.03
N MET A 26 10.20 -7.70 -8.43
CA MET A 26 11.48 -7.83 -7.73
C MET A 26 11.38 -7.38 -6.27
N PHE A 27 10.90 -6.16 -6.02
CA PHE A 27 10.84 -5.62 -4.66
C PHE A 27 9.77 -6.31 -3.82
N LEU A 28 8.61 -6.64 -4.38
CA LEU A 28 7.56 -7.34 -3.64
C LEU A 28 7.96 -8.79 -3.32
N GLY A 29 8.69 -9.47 -4.21
CA GLY A 29 9.28 -10.78 -3.96
C GLY A 29 10.23 -10.78 -2.77
N MET A 30 11.13 -9.78 -2.67
CA MET A 30 12.02 -9.63 -1.51
C MET A 30 11.28 -9.36 -0.20
N VAL A 31 10.19 -8.60 -0.27
CA VAL A 31 9.33 -8.35 0.89
C VAL A 31 8.70 -9.66 1.38
N ARG A 32 8.16 -10.48 0.46
CA ARG A 32 7.54 -11.77 0.78
C ARG A 32 8.53 -12.78 1.35
N SER A 33 9.78 -12.76 0.89
CA SER A 33 10.83 -13.65 1.40
C SER A 33 11.37 -13.24 2.77
N GLY A 34 10.80 -12.23 3.44
CA GLY A 34 11.25 -11.78 4.75
C GLY A 34 12.55 -10.97 4.72
N HIS A 35 12.98 -10.50 3.54
CA HIS A 35 14.15 -9.65 3.38
C HIS A 35 13.80 -8.28 2.78
N PRO A 36 12.86 -7.53 3.37
CA PRO A 36 12.52 -6.20 2.90
C PRO A 36 13.74 -5.28 3.07
N THR A 37 14.26 -4.76 1.96
CA THR A 37 15.24 -3.67 2.06
C THR A 37 14.47 -2.36 2.23
N GLY A 38 14.87 -1.52 3.21
CA GLY A 38 14.20 -0.22 3.43
C GLY A 38 14.13 0.62 2.16
N ARG A 39 15.17 0.58 1.31
CA ARG A 39 15.18 1.23 -0.01
C ARG A 39 14.20 0.61 -1.01
N GLY A 40 14.01 -0.70 -0.98
CA GLY A 40 13.04 -1.38 -1.84
C GLY A 40 11.60 -1.00 -1.52
N LEU A 41 11.26 -0.88 -0.23
CA LEU A 41 9.95 -0.38 0.20
C LEU A 41 9.72 1.06 -0.25
N LEU A 42 10.74 1.93 -0.16
CA LEU A 42 10.65 3.30 -0.66
C LEU A 42 10.46 3.35 -2.19
N VAL A 43 11.07 2.44 -2.95
CA VAL A 43 10.79 2.31 -4.39
C VAL A 43 9.31 1.95 -4.60
N LEU A 44 8.78 0.95 -3.89
CA LEU A 44 7.37 0.57 -3.97
C LEU A 44 6.43 1.73 -3.60
N CYS A 45 6.76 2.53 -2.58
CA CYS A 45 6.02 3.75 -2.25
C CYS A 45 5.96 4.74 -3.42
N ASN A 46 7.08 4.96 -4.10
CA ASN A 46 7.16 5.87 -5.25
C ASN A 46 6.37 5.33 -6.45
N LEU A 47 6.41 4.02 -6.71
CA LEU A 47 5.66 3.38 -7.78
C LEU A 47 4.14 3.42 -7.50
N ALA A 48 3.71 3.19 -6.26
CA ALA A 48 2.31 3.31 -5.87
C ALA A 48 1.74 4.72 -6.08
N ALA A 49 2.59 5.75 -6.20
CA ALA A 49 2.15 7.12 -6.43
C ALA A 49 1.83 7.42 -7.91
N CYS A 50 2.27 6.63 -8.88
CA CYS A 50 1.86 6.75 -10.29
C CYS A 50 0.75 5.73 -10.65
N VAL A 51 0.08 5.91 -11.79
CA VAL A 51 -1.06 5.07 -12.19
C VAL A 51 -0.59 3.66 -12.54
N GLU A 52 0.36 3.54 -13.45
CA GLU A 52 0.85 2.25 -13.94
C GLU A 52 1.53 1.43 -12.84
N GLY A 53 2.27 2.10 -11.95
CA GLY A 53 2.90 1.45 -10.80
C GLY A 53 1.87 0.95 -9.79
N ARG A 54 0.83 1.75 -9.51
CA ARG A 54 -0.29 1.32 -8.67
C ARG A 54 -1.03 0.13 -9.26
N GLU A 55 -1.39 0.16 -10.54
CA GLU A 55 -2.08 -0.97 -11.20
C GLU A 55 -1.25 -2.24 -11.13
N ALA A 56 0.03 -2.17 -11.53
CA ALA A 56 0.94 -3.31 -11.47
C ALA A 56 1.12 -3.85 -10.04
N MET A 57 1.13 -2.98 -9.02
CA MET A 57 1.21 -3.41 -7.62
C MET A 57 -0.09 -4.05 -7.13
N LEU A 58 -1.25 -3.57 -7.55
CA LEU A 58 -2.53 -4.22 -7.25
C LEU A 58 -2.61 -5.59 -7.93
N ASP A 59 -2.14 -5.72 -9.18
CA ASP A 59 -2.07 -7.00 -9.92
C ASP A 59 -1.13 -7.97 -9.21
N ALA A 60 0.00 -7.47 -8.72
CA ALA A 60 1.01 -8.27 -8.06
C ALA A 60 0.64 -8.70 -6.63
N GLY A 61 -0.54 -8.37 -6.11
CA GLY A 61 -0.96 -8.74 -4.74
C GLY A 61 -0.25 -7.94 -3.64
N ALA A 62 0.10 -6.67 -3.89
CA ALA A 62 0.80 -5.85 -2.92
C ALA A 62 -0.04 -5.51 -1.67
N VAL A 63 -1.37 -5.44 -1.81
CA VAL A 63 -2.28 -5.10 -0.69
C VAL A 63 -2.19 -6.16 0.39
N GLU A 64 -2.43 -7.43 0.05
CA GLU A 64 -2.30 -8.56 0.96
C GLU A 64 -0.91 -8.62 1.59
N CYS A 65 0.14 -8.43 0.78
CA CYS A 65 1.52 -8.44 1.24
C CYS A 65 1.77 -7.40 2.36
N PHE A 66 1.39 -6.14 2.13
CA PHE A 66 1.61 -5.08 3.11
C PHE A 66 0.70 -5.19 4.33
N VAL A 67 -0.55 -5.64 4.16
CA VAL A 67 -1.46 -5.89 5.29
C VAL A 67 -0.93 -7.03 6.16
N GLY A 68 -0.46 -8.11 5.55
CA GLY A 68 0.16 -9.23 6.24
C GLY A 68 1.42 -8.81 7.01
N MET A 69 2.24 -7.94 6.44
CA MET A 69 3.38 -7.33 7.16
C MET A 69 2.94 -6.54 8.38
N LEU A 70 1.97 -5.64 8.22
CA LEU A 70 1.46 -4.78 9.30
C LEU A 70 0.74 -5.57 10.41
N ARG A 71 0.25 -6.78 10.11
CA ARG A 71 -0.37 -7.67 11.09
C ARG A 71 0.67 -8.30 12.02
N ARG A 72 1.88 -8.57 11.53
CA ARG A 72 2.97 -9.12 12.34
C ARG A 72 3.41 -8.04 13.33
N ASP A 73 3.40 -8.34 14.62
CA ASP A 73 3.90 -7.44 15.66
C ASP A 73 5.44 -7.28 15.63
N GLU A 74 6.10 -8.00 14.73
CA GLU A 74 7.55 -8.11 14.59
C GLU A 74 8.09 -7.24 13.44
N LEU A 75 7.43 -6.15 13.07
CA LEU A 75 8.04 -5.23 12.12
C LEU A 75 9.29 -4.60 12.77
N ASP A 76 10.47 -5.05 12.33
CA ASP A 76 11.79 -4.70 12.87
C ASP A 76 12.09 -3.20 12.94
N SER A 77 11.29 -2.34 12.30
CA SER A 77 11.47 -0.90 12.32
C SER A 77 10.17 -0.14 12.09
N GLU A 78 9.97 0.94 12.87
CA GLU A 78 8.91 1.94 12.64
C GLU A 78 8.93 2.49 11.20
N SER A 79 10.12 2.60 10.59
CA SER A 79 10.27 3.08 9.21
C SER A 79 9.71 2.11 8.16
N THR A 80 9.82 0.80 8.41
CA THR A 80 9.24 -0.26 7.57
C THR A 80 7.72 -0.22 7.66
N LEU A 81 7.18 -0.09 8.87
CA LEU A 81 5.75 0.07 9.12
C LEU A 81 5.22 1.31 8.39
N GLU A 82 5.84 2.47 8.59
CA GLU A 82 5.44 3.71 7.93
C GLU A 82 5.45 3.55 6.40
N SER A 83 6.49 2.91 5.84
CA SER A 83 6.60 2.68 4.40
C SER A 83 5.46 1.78 3.87
N CYS A 84 5.09 0.72 4.58
CA CYS A 84 3.96 -0.14 4.20
C CYS A 84 2.64 0.65 4.17
N VAL A 85 2.42 1.50 5.18
CA VAL A 85 1.21 2.35 5.26
C VAL A 85 1.22 3.42 4.15
N VAL A 86 2.37 4.00 3.83
CA VAL A 86 2.54 4.95 2.71
C VAL A 86 2.22 4.27 1.38
N ALA A 87 2.71 3.05 1.15
CA ALA A 87 2.42 2.29 -0.05
C ALA A 87 0.92 1.96 -0.14
N LEU A 88 0.29 1.44 0.92
CA LEU A 88 -1.16 1.18 0.97
C LEU A 88 -1.97 2.46 0.70
N TYR A 89 -1.55 3.60 1.22
CA TYR A 89 -2.20 4.88 0.90
C TYR A 89 -2.08 5.23 -0.58
N GLY A 90 -0.92 5.02 -1.21
CA GLY A 90 -0.75 5.18 -2.66
C GLY A 90 -1.70 4.26 -3.45
N LEU A 91 -1.81 3.00 -3.05
CA LEU A 91 -2.69 2.00 -3.65
C LEU A 91 -4.18 2.31 -3.46
N SER A 92 -4.55 2.97 -2.36
CA SER A 92 -5.95 3.34 -2.05
C SER A 92 -6.62 4.18 -3.13
N ARG A 93 -5.82 4.89 -3.93
CA ARG A 93 -6.30 5.66 -5.10
C ARG A 93 -6.76 4.77 -6.26
N GLY A 94 -6.64 3.45 -6.15
CA GLY A 94 -7.18 2.46 -7.09
C GLY A 94 -8.68 2.21 -6.91
N GLY A 95 -9.34 2.96 -6.01
CA GLY A 95 -10.79 2.94 -5.84
C GLY A 95 -11.33 1.58 -5.44
N LEU A 96 -12.40 1.14 -6.10
CA LEU A 96 -13.12 -0.10 -5.77
C LEU A 96 -12.24 -1.34 -5.82
N ARG A 97 -11.27 -1.37 -6.75
CA ARG A 97 -10.33 -2.49 -6.87
C ARG A 97 -9.48 -2.63 -5.61
N PHE A 98 -8.91 -1.53 -5.13
CA PHE A 98 -8.20 -1.53 -3.86
C PHE A 98 -9.12 -1.88 -2.70
N LYS A 99 -10.35 -1.34 -2.67
CA LYS A 99 -11.32 -1.61 -1.59
C LYS A 99 -11.60 -3.11 -1.46
N GLY A 100 -11.86 -3.82 -2.57
CA GLY A 100 -12.10 -5.26 -2.58
C GLY A 100 -10.91 -6.05 -2.02
N LEU A 101 -9.71 -5.78 -2.54
CA LEU A 101 -8.48 -6.43 -2.08
C LEU A 101 -8.16 -6.12 -0.61
N ALA A 102 -8.44 -4.90 -0.15
CA ALA A 102 -8.23 -4.50 1.23
C ALA A 102 -9.24 -5.17 2.18
N ALA A 103 -10.49 -5.35 1.76
CA ALA A 103 -11.49 -6.08 2.51
C ALA A 103 -11.09 -7.56 2.65
N GLU A 104 -10.73 -8.21 1.55
CA GLU A 104 -10.27 -9.60 1.52
C GLU A 104 -9.03 -9.82 2.41
N ALA A 105 -8.09 -8.87 2.41
CA ALA A 105 -6.89 -8.94 3.25
C ALA A 105 -7.16 -8.67 4.74
N GLY A 106 -8.37 -8.25 5.13
CA GLY A 106 -8.69 -7.84 6.51
C GLY A 106 -7.94 -6.55 6.91
N ALA A 107 -7.82 -5.60 5.97
CA ALA A 107 -7.02 -4.38 6.18
C ALA A 107 -7.59 -3.46 7.26
N GLU A 108 -8.92 -3.47 7.48
CA GLU A 108 -9.55 -2.55 8.43
C GLU A 108 -9.03 -2.74 9.87
N GLU A 109 -9.03 -3.96 10.39
CA GLU A 109 -8.55 -4.27 11.74
C GLU A 109 -7.08 -3.85 11.93
N VAL A 110 -6.26 -4.17 10.92
CA VAL A 110 -4.82 -3.85 10.92
C VAL A 110 -4.61 -2.33 10.91
N LEU A 111 -5.34 -1.59 10.07
CA LEU A 111 -5.23 -0.14 9.99
C LEU A 111 -5.79 0.57 11.24
N GLN A 112 -6.77 -0.01 11.93
CA GLN A 112 -7.25 0.49 13.23
C GLN A 112 -6.15 0.38 14.29
N LYS A 113 -5.38 -0.71 14.30
CA LYS A 113 -4.20 -0.85 15.17
C LYS A 113 -3.15 0.21 14.84
N VAL A 114 -2.78 0.36 13.56
CA VAL A 114 -1.83 1.39 13.10
C VAL A 114 -2.26 2.81 13.52
N LYS A 115 -3.56 3.12 13.43
CA LYS A 115 -4.12 4.42 13.86
C LYS A 115 -3.90 4.71 15.36
N LYS A 116 -3.74 3.68 16.19
CA LYS A 116 -3.47 3.82 17.64
C LYS A 116 -1.98 3.93 17.93
N VAL A 117 -1.16 3.06 17.34
CA VAL A 117 0.24 2.86 17.77
C VAL A 117 1.31 3.34 16.78
N GLY A 118 0.96 3.67 15.54
CA GLY A 118 1.93 4.08 14.52
C GLY A 118 2.49 5.49 14.69
N SER A 119 3.46 5.86 13.86
CA SER A 119 3.94 7.25 13.74
C SER A 119 2.80 8.20 13.34
N GLU A 120 2.94 9.50 13.60
CA GLU A 120 1.88 10.47 13.23
C GLU A 120 1.55 10.46 11.74
N ARG A 121 2.57 10.27 10.89
CA ARG A 121 2.38 10.10 9.43
C ARG A 121 1.62 8.83 9.09
N ALA A 122 1.97 7.71 9.73
CA ALA A 122 1.27 6.45 9.53
C ALA A 122 -0.19 6.54 10.00
N LYS A 123 -0.44 7.14 11.17
CA LYS A 123 -1.78 7.37 11.72
C LYS A 123 -2.64 8.22 10.79
N GLU A 124 -2.10 9.33 10.27
CA GLU A 124 -2.84 10.19 9.33
C GLU A 124 -3.26 9.42 8.07
N LYS A 125 -2.34 8.69 7.46
CA LYS A 125 -2.63 7.89 6.26
C LYS A 125 -3.61 6.76 6.53
N ALA A 126 -3.45 6.04 7.64
CA ALA A 126 -4.37 5.00 8.06
C ALA A 126 -5.80 5.53 8.23
N ARG A 127 -5.97 6.72 8.84
CA ARG A 127 -7.29 7.38 8.95
C ARG A 127 -7.91 7.65 7.58
N ARG A 128 -7.13 8.14 6.61
CA ARG A 128 -7.63 8.40 5.25
C ARG A 128 -8.05 7.12 4.52
N ILE A 129 -7.25 6.06 4.63
CA ILE A 129 -7.60 4.75 4.05
C ILE A 129 -8.88 4.21 4.67
N LEU A 130 -8.99 4.23 6.00
CA LEU A 130 -10.18 3.77 6.72
C LEU A 130 -11.44 4.56 6.31
N LYS A 131 -11.34 5.88 6.13
CA LYS A 131 -12.46 6.70 5.64
C LYS A 131 -12.92 6.26 4.24
N MET A 132 -11.97 5.96 3.35
CA MET A 132 -12.29 5.46 2.01
C MET A 132 -12.96 4.08 2.06
N LEU A 133 -12.47 3.16 2.92
CA LEU A 133 -13.08 1.84 3.06
C LEU A 133 -14.54 1.92 3.53
N LYS A 134 -14.87 2.85 4.43
CA LYS A 134 -16.24 3.05 4.96
C LYS A 134 -17.21 3.71 3.99
N GLY A 135 -16.72 4.51 3.04
CA GLY A 135 -17.54 5.39 2.18
C GLY A 135 -18.50 4.71 1.20
N ARG A 136 -18.79 3.41 1.32
CA ARG A 136 -19.77 2.71 0.48
C ARG A 136 -20.89 2.01 1.25
N ASP A 137 -20.76 1.85 2.56
CA ASP A 137 -21.87 1.31 3.37
C ASP A 137 -23.05 2.30 3.34
N GLU A 138 -22.78 3.60 3.20
CA GLU A 138 -23.81 4.64 3.07
C GLU A 138 -24.48 4.67 1.68
N GLU A 139 -23.76 4.45 0.58
CA GLU A 139 -24.35 4.44 -0.78
C GLU A 139 -25.25 3.21 -1.02
N GLU A 140 -24.92 2.06 -0.44
CA GLU A 140 -25.72 0.83 -0.55
C GLU A 140 -27.00 0.88 0.33
N LEU A 141 -26.95 1.62 1.45
CA LEU A 141 -28.11 1.92 2.31
C LEU A 141 -29.08 2.95 1.71
N ILE A 142 -28.59 3.84 0.84
CA ILE A 142 -29.45 4.82 0.13
C ILE A 142 -30.10 4.16 -1.10
N GLY A 143 -29.41 3.23 -1.77
CA GLY A 143 -29.94 2.49 -2.93
C GLY A 143 -31.03 1.46 -2.63
N THR A 144 -31.15 1.02 -1.37
CA THR A 144 -32.17 0.05 -0.91
C THR A 144 -33.46 0.69 -0.39
N ARG A 145 -33.48 2.01 -0.16
CA ARG A 145 -34.68 2.77 0.23
C ARG A 145 -35.50 3.31 -0.96
N GLY A 146 -35.07 3.02 -2.18
CA GLY A 146 -35.66 3.54 -3.42
C GLY A 146 -36.24 2.48 -4.37
N ARG A 147 -36.55 1.26 -3.91
CA ARG A 147 -37.31 0.27 -4.68
C ARG A 147 -38.46 -0.29 -3.86
#